data_AF-A0A453KT28-F1
#
_entry.id   AF-A0A453KT28-F1
#
_cell.length_a   1.000
_cell.length_b   1.000
_cell.length_c   1.000
_cell.angle_alpha   90.00
_cell.angle_beta   90.00
_cell.angle_gamma   90.00
#
_symmetry.space_group_name_H-M   'P 1'
#
loop_
_entity.id
_entity.type
_entity.pdbx_description
1 polymer ?
#
loop_
_entity_poly.entity_id
_entity_poly.type
_entity_poly.pdbx_seq_one_letter_code
_entity_poly.pdbx_strand_id
1 'polypeptide(L)' 'MAKARKQKPEGGAGGGPTVLHQKLCLSIDMENQLIYG' A
#
# COMPACT_ATOMS: atom_id res chain seq x y z
N MET A 1 -0.67 -38.70 21.96
CA MET A 1 -0.36 -37.25 22.08
C MET A 1 0.09 -36.74 20.71
N ALA A 2 -0.75 -35.95 20.05
CA ALA A 2 -0.43 -35.37 18.74
C ALA A 2 0.62 -34.26 18.92
N LYS A 3 1.73 -34.33 18.18
CA LYS A 3 2.72 -33.26 18.14
C LYS A 3 2.12 -32.07 17.40
N ALA A 4 1.85 -30.98 18.12
CA ALA A 4 1.52 -29.69 17.52
C ALA A 4 2.68 -29.24 16.63
N ARG A 5 2.51 -29.39 15.32
CA ARG A 5 3.41 -28.83 14.30
C ARG A 5 3.38 -27.32 14.47
N LYS A 6 4.46 -26.73 14.98
CA LYS A 6 4.65 -25.28 15.00
C LYS A 6 4.54 -24.78 13.55
N GLN A 7 3.38 -24.25 13.18
CA GLN A 7 3.27 -23.44 11.98
C GLN A 7 4.12 -22.20 12.22
N LYS A 8 5.21 -22.06 11.46
CA LYS A 8 5.85 -20.76 11.33
C LYS A 8 4.78 -19.81 10.80
N PRO A 9 4.54 -18.65 11.42
CA PRO A 9 3.82 -17.60 10.72
C PRO A 9 4.65 -17.26 9.49
N GLU A 10 4.16 -17.57 8.30
CA GLU A 10 4.60 -16.90 7.07
C GLU A 10 4.02 -15.49 7.07
N GLY A 11 4.31 -14.75 8.15
CA GLY A 11 4.19 -13.31 8.20
C GLY A 11 5.41 -12.75 7.50
N GLY A 12 5.46 -12.90 6.18
CA GLY A 12 6.24 -11.99 5.37
C GLY A 12 5.62 -10.62 5.56
N ALA A 13 6.09 -9.86 6.55
CA ALA A 13 5.87 -8.43 6.60
C ALA A 13 6.44 -7.90 5.28
N GLY A 14 5.55 -7.70 4.31
CA GLY A 14 5.89 -7.21 2.99
C GLY A 14 6.55 -5.86 3.15
N GLY A 15 7.88 -5.86 3.15
CA GLY A 15 8.72 -4.67 3.06
C GLY A 15 8.60 -4.09 1.67
N GLY A 16 7.39 -3.63 1.33
CA GLY A 16 7.17 -2.82 0.14
C GLY A 16 7.90 -1.49 0.30
N PRO A 17 8.37 -0.89 -0.79
CA PRO A 17 8.99 0.42 -0.73
C PRO A 17 8.00 1.43 -0.13
N THR A 18 8.40 2.08 0.96
CA THR A 18 7.64 3.19 1.54
C THR A 18 8.03 4.48 0.83
N VAL A 19 7.05 5.18 0.26
CA VAL A 19 7.26 6.50 -0.33
C VAL A 19 7.42 7.52 0.80
N LEU A 20 8.60 8.13 0.90
CA LEU A 20 8.92 9.08 1.97
C LEU A 20 8.43 10.51 1.68
N HIS A 21 8.35 10.89 0.41
CA HIS A 21 7.86 12.18 -0.03
C HIS A 21 7.39 12.11 -1.49
N GLN A 22 6.27 12.74 -1.81
CA GLN A 22 5.76 12.82 -3.18
C GLN A 22 5.21 14.22 -3.45
N LYS A 23 5.69 14.86 -4.52
CA LYS A 23 5.14 16.11 -5.03
C LYS A 23 4.15 15.80 -6.15
N LEU A 24 2.91 16.21 -5.96
CA LEU A 24 1.84 16.09 -6.95
C LEU A 24 1.59 17.46 -7.59
N CYS A 25 1.46 17.50 -8.92
CA CYS A 25 1.08 18.69 -9.66
C CYS A 25 -0.29 18.41 -10.28
N LEU A 26 -1.35 18.86 -9.61
CA LEU A 26 -2.71 18.57 -10.03
C LEU A 26 -3.38 19.82 -10.60
N SER A 27 -4.30 19.61 -11.53
CA SER A 27 -5.25 20.60 -12.03
C SER A 27 -6.66 20.10 -11.78
N ILE A 28 -7.55 20.97 -11.31
CA ILE A 28 -8.93 20.60 -10.98
C ILE A 28 -9.86 21.23 -12.00
N ASP A 29 -10.70 20.39 -12.59
CA ASP A 29 -11.76 20.79 -13.49
C ASP A 29 -13.10 20.57 -12.81
N MET A 30 -13.74 21.68 -12.45
CA MET A 30 -15.01 21.71 -11.75
C MET A 30 -16.19 21.43 -12.67
N GLU A 31 -16.07 21.69 -13.97
CA GLU A 31 -17.15 21.50 -14.95
C GLU A 31 -17.39 20.02 -15.19
N ASN A 32 -16.29 19.27 -15.33
CA ASN A 32 -16.32 17.82 -15.52
C ASN A 32 -16.17 17.04 -14.21
N GLN A 33 -15.94 17.73 -13.08
CA GLN A 33 -15.68 17.13 -11.76
C GLN A 33 -14.49 16.16 -11.79
N LEU A 34 -13.42 16.56 -12.46
CA LEU A 34 -12.22 15.76 -12.67
C LEU A 34 -10.98 16.41 -12.04
N ILE A 35 -10.02 15.56 -11.69
CA ILE A 35 -8.69 15.97 -11.23
C ILE A 35 -7.67 15.39 -12.21
N TYR A 36 -6.90 16.25 -12.85
CA TYR A 36 -5.78 15.90 -13.72
C TYR A 36 -4.47 16.06 -12.98
N GLY A 37 -3.43 15.32 -13.35
CA GLY A 37 -2.12 15.39 -12.73
C GLY A 37 -1.11 14.45 -13.37
#